data_AF-A7XBA6-F1
#
_entry.id   AF-A7XBA6-F1
#
_cell.length_a   1.000
_cell.length_b   1.000
_cell.length_c   1.000
_cell.angle_alpha   90.00
_cell.angle_beta   90.00
_cell.angle_gamma   90.00
#
_symmetry.space_group_name_H-M   'P 1'
#
loop_
_entity.id
_entity.type
_entity.pdbx_description
1 polymer ?
#
loop_
_entity_poly.entity_id
_entity_poly.type
_entity_poly.pdbx_seq_one_letter_code
_entity_poly.pdbx_strand_id
1 'polypeptide(L)'
;LAPFTKLELLNLSSNVLYETLDLESLSTLRTLDLNNNYVQELLVGPSIETLHAANNNISRVSCSQGQGKKKIYLANNKITTLRDLDEGCRSRVQYLDLKLNEIDTVNFAELAGSSDTLEHLNLQYNFIYDVKGQVVFAKLKTLDLSSNKLAFMGPEFQSAAGVTWISLRNNKLVLIEKALRFSQNLEHFDLRGNGFHCGTLRDFFSKNQRVQTVAKQTVKKLTGQNDEECTVPTLGHYGPYCCEDLPAPFADRLIALKRKEHALLSGQGSETERLECERENQARQR
;
A
#
# COMPACT_ATOMS: atom_id res chain seq x y z
N LEU A 1 15.05 -30.26 9.55
CA LEU A 1 14.54 -29.86 10.89
C LEU A 1 13.35 -30.71 11.38
N ALA A 2 12.91 -31.74 10.65
CA ALA A 2 11.81 -32.63 11.02
C ALA A 2 11.83 -33.28 12.43
N PRO A 3 12.98 -33.56 13.09
CA PRO A 3 12.95 -34.19 14.42
C PRO A 3 12.57 -33.25 15.57
N PHE A 4 12.49 -31.93 15.36
CA PHE A 4 12.15 -30.97 16.40
C PHE A 4 10.64 -30.74 16.49
N THR A 5 9.90 -31.77 16.93
CA THR A 5 8.42 -31.80 17.00
C THR A 5 7.80 -30.87 18.04
N LYS A 6 8.61 -30.13 18.80
CA LYS A 6 8.19 -29.12 19.78
C LYS A 6 8.75 -27.73 19.46
N LEU A 7 9.34 -27.54 18.29
CA LEU A 7 9.89 -26.25 17.89
C LEU A 7 8.74 -25.28 17.61
N GLU A 8 8.62 -24.25 18.42
CA GLU A 8 7.60 -23.20 18.27
C GLU A 8 8.16 -21.89 17.73
N LEU A 9 9.45 -21.63 17.94
CA LEU A 9 10.16 -20.44 17.48
C LEU A 9 11.47 -20.83 16.80
N LEU A 10 11.68 -20.31 15.60
CA LEU A 10 12.92 -20.47 14.84
C LEU A 10 13.42 -19.11 14.38
N ASN A 11 14.64 -18.75 14.77
CA ASN A 11 15.30 -17.53 14.33
C ASN A 11 16.50 -17.88 13.45
N LEU A 12 16.41 -17.46 12.19
CA LEU A 12 17.39 -17.57 11.11
C LEU A 12 17.81 -16.18 10.60
N SER A 13 17.48 -15.11 11.33
CA SER A 13 17.77 -13.75 10.91
C SER A 13 19.27 -13.50 10.74
N SER A 14 19.61 -12.60 9.82
CA SER A 14 20.99 -12.15 9.57
C SER A 14 21.94 -13.30 9.21
N ASN A 15 21.48 -14.18 8.32
CA ASN A 15 22.28 -15.23 7.72
C ASN A 15 22.45 -14.94 6.21
N VAL A 16 22.95 -15.93 5.49
CA VAL A 16 23.13 -15.89 4.03
C VAL A 16 22.25 -16.92 3.33
N LEU A 17 21.04 -17.17 3.85
CA LEU A 17 20.09 -18.08 3.23
C LEU A 17 19.65 -17.54 1.87
N TYR A 18 19.61 -18.39 0.86
CA TYR A 18 19.27 -18.05 -0.52
C TYR A 18 18.29 -19.07 -1.10
N GLU A 19 17.78 -18.82 -2.30
CA GLU A 19 16.84 -19.72 -3.00
C GLU A 19 15.58 -20.01 -2.15
N THR A 20 15.18 -21.27 -2.04
CA THR A 20 13.95 -21.69 -1.38
C THR A 20 14.23 -22.11 0.07
N LEU A 21 13.49 -21.51 1.00
CA LEU A 21 13.43 -21.96 2.39
C LEU A 21 12.13 -22.71 2.63
N ASP A 22 12.22 -24.03 2.68
CA ASP A 22 11.08 -24.92 2.96
C ASP A 22 11.08 -25.37 4.43
N LEU A 23 10.07 -24.89 5.16
CA LEU A 23 9.78 -25.22 6.54
C LEU A 23 8.33 -25.73 6.69
N GLU A 24 7.70 -26.18 5.61
CA GLU A 24 6.31 -26.65 5.61
C GLU A 24 6.10 -27.83 6.57
N SER A 25 7.10 -28.71 6.64
CA SER A 25 7.10 -29.88 7.53
C SER A 25 7.13 -29.52 9.03
N LEU A 26 7.47 -28.28 9.41
CA LEU A 26 7.52 -27.84 10.80
C LEU A 26 6.12 -27.43 11.30
N SER A 27 5.26 -28.42 11.49
CA SER A 27 3.85 -28.24 11.82
C SER A 27 3.58 -27.54 13.16
N THR A 28 4.54 -27.47 14.08
CA THR A 28 4.41 -26.78 15.37
C THR A 28 5.00 -25.38 15.40
N LEU A 29 5.69 -24.97 14.32
CA LEU A 29 6.36 -23.67 14.27
C LEU A 29 5.32 -22.55 14.22
N ARG A 30 5.40 -21.63 15.18
CA ARG A 30 4.49 -20.49 15.31
C ARG A 30 5.13 -19.17 14.94
N THR A 31 6.41 -19.01 15.30
CA THR A 31 7.19 -17.80 15.02
C THR A 31 8.42 -18.16 14.20
N LEU A 32 8.52 -17.56 13.02
CA LEU A 32 9.70 -17.65 12.16
C LEU A 32 10.28 -16.26 11.97
N ASP A 33 11.56 -16.10 12.26
CA ASP A 33 12.33 -14.91 11.89
C ASP A 33 13.43 -15.28 10.90
N LEU A 34 13.35 -14.75 9.69
CA LEU A 34 14.35 -14.89 8.64
C LEU A 34 14.76 -13.52 8.06
N ASN A 35 14.55 -12.44 8.82
CA ASN A 35 14.94 -11.10 8.40
C ASN A 35 16.41 -11.05 7.94
N ASN A 36 16.72 -10.21 6.95
CA ASN A 36 18.09 -10.00 6.46
C ASN A 36 18.74 -11.30 5.96
N ASN A 37 18.15 -11.87 4.92
CA ASN A 37 18.69 -13.00 4.16
C ASN A 37 18.50 -12.70 2.65
N TYR A 38 18.64 -13.70 1.79
CA TYR A 38 18.47 -13.61 0.34
C TYR A 38 17.46 -14.65 -0.19
N VAL A 39 16.51 -15.07 0.66
CA VAL A 39 15.48 -16.07 0.32
C VAL A 39 14.60 -15.54 -0.81
N GLN A 40 14.25 -16.39 -1.77
CA GLN A 40 13.41 -16.09 -2.93
C GLN A 40 12.01 -16.71 -2.81
N GLU A 41 11.92 -17.93 -2.28
CA GLU A 41 10.66 -18.62 -2.07
C GLU A 41 10.60 -19.17 -0.64
N LEU A 42 9.45 -19.02 0.00
CA LEU A 42 9.26 -19.41 1.39
C LEU A 42 8.03 -20.30 1.54
N LEU A 43 8.20 -21.48 2.13
CA LEU A 43 7.10 -22.38 2.47
C LEU A 43 7.08 -22.58 3.99
N VAL A 44 5.91 -22.37 4.60
CA VAL A 44 5.74 -22.51 6.05
C VAL A 44 4.52 -23.33 6.43
N GLY A 45 4.63 -24.01 7.57
CA GLY A 45 3.59 -24.91 8.07
C GLY A 45 2.33 -24.22 8.63
N PRO A 46 1.32 -25.01 9.00
CA PRO A 46 -0.04 -24.53 9.33
C PRO A 46 -0.17 -23.76 10.65
N SER A 47 0.85 -23.82 11.53
CA SER A 47 0.80 -23.20 12.86
C SER A 47 1.42 -21.80 12.90
N ILE A 48 1.89 -21.26 11.78
CA ILE A 48 2.49 -19.92 11.77
C ILE A 48 1.49 -18.86 12.21
N GLU A 49 1.89 -18.12 13.24
CA GLU A 49 1.18 -16.97 13.78
C GLU A 49 1.93 -15.68 13.46
N THR A 50 3.27 -15.71 13.49
CA THR A 50 4.13 -14.56 13.23
C THR A 50 5.27 -14.93 12.28
N LEU A 51 5.34 -14.23 11.15
CA LEU A 51 6.35 -14.41 10.11
C LEU A 51 7.12 -13.11 9.89
N HIS A 52 8.37 -13.06 10.35
CA HIS A 52 9.31 -11.99 10.07
C HIS A 52 10.21 -12.38 8.91
N ALA A 53 10.04 -11.73 7.77
CA ALA A 53 10.72 -12.06 6.52
C ALA A 53 11.11 -10.78 5.74
N ALA A 54 11.40 -9.70 6.45
CA ALA A 54 11.82 -8.44 5.84
C ALA A 54 13.25 -8.52 5.30
N ASN A 55 13.60 -7.65 4.36
CA ASN A 55 14.94 -7.56 3.76
C ASN A 55 15.41 -8.92 3.21
N ASN A 56 14.66 -9.45 2.25
CA ASN A 56 14.99 -10.67 1.51
C ASN A 56 14.75 -10.43 0.01
N ASN A 57 14.85 -11.48 -0.81
CA ASN A 57 14.52 -11.45 -2.23
C ASN A 57 13.20 -12.18 -2.52
N ILE A 58 12.27 -12.22 -1.56
CA ILE A 58 11.10 -13.10 -1.62
C ILE A 58 10.16 -12.63 -2.72
N SER A 59 9.87 -13.53 -3.66
CA SER A 59 8.87 -13.36 -4.71
C SER A 59 7.71 -14.34 -4.59
N ARG A 60 7.78 -15.36 -3.70
CA ARG A 60 6.67 -16.27 -3.41
C ARG A 60 6.62 -16.69 -1.95
N VAL A 61 5.42 -16.79 -1.39
CA VAL A 61 5.19 -17.34 -0.04
C VAL A 61 4.00 -18.30 -0.06
N SER A 62 4.23 -19.49 0.48
CA SER A 62 3.20 -20.50 0.70
C SER A 62 3.02 -20.79 2.19
N CYS A 63 1.78 -20.82 2.64
CA CYS A 63 1.44 -21.11 4.02
C CYS A 63 0.41 -22.22 4.03
N SER A 64 0.72 -23.37 4.65
CA SER A 64 -0.29 -24.42 4.80
C SER A 64 -1.52 -23.88 5.56
N GLN A 65 -2.70 -24.40 5.22
CA GLN A 65 -3.95 -23.92 5.82
C GLN A 65 -3.96 -24.11 7.34
N GLY A 66 -4.22 -23.01 8.05
CA GLY A 66 -4.16 -22.93 9.52
C GLY A 66 -5.35 -22.18 10.12
N GLN A 67 -5.65 -22.46 11.38
CA GLN A 67 -6.79 -21.86 12.11
C GLN A 67 -6.42 -20.52 12.79
N GLY A 68 -5.13 -20.30 13.02
CA GLY A 68 -4.58 -19.11 13.68
C GLY A 68 -4.66 -17.85 12.83
N LYS A 69 -4.63 -16.70 13.49
CA LYS A 69 -4.41 -15.41 12.82
C LYS A 69 -2.92 -15.28 12.49
N LYS A 70 -2.62 -14.62 11.38
CA LYS A 70 -1.23 -14.42 10.92
C LYS A 70 -0.81 -12.95 10.99
N LYS A 71 0.42 -12.70 11.43
CA LYS A 71 1.13 -11.42 11.29
C LYS A 71 2.30 -11.65 10.35
N ILE A 72 2.25 -11.01 9.18
CA ILE A 72 3.19 -11.25 8.10
C ILE A 72 3.94 -9.93 7.82
N TYR A 73 5.26 -9.98 7.99
CA TYR A 73 6.17 -8.87 7.77
C TYR A 73 7.10 -9.19 6.59
N LEU A 74 6.78 -8.66 5.41
CA LEU A 74 7.48 -8.90 4.15
C LEU A 74 8.05 -7.61 3.56
N ALA A 75 8.36 -6.62 4.40
CA ALA A 75 8.94 -5.36 3.96
C ALA A 75 10.24 -5.58 3.18
N ASN A 76 10.45 -4.82 2.09
CA ASN A 76 11.68 -4.86 1.28
C ASN A 76 11.96 -6.27 0.72
N ASN A 77 11.11 -6.69 -0.22
CA ASN A 77 11.15 -7.97 -0.94
C ASN A 77 10.79 -7.75 -2.42
N LYS A 78 10.50 -8.84 -3.15
CA LYS A 78 10.22 -8.87 -4.60
C LYS A 78 8.80 -9.34 -4.91
N ILE A 79 7.84 -9.10 -4.01
CA ILE A 79 6.43 -9.39 -4.24
C ILE A 79 5.89 -8.43 -5.31
N THR A 80 5.25 -8.98 -6.34
CA THR A 80 4.71 -8.21 -7.48
C THR A 80 3.18 -8.18 -7.51
N THR A 81 2.54 -9.16 -6.88
CA THR A 81 1.08 -9.22 -6.75
C THR A 81 0.70 -9.91 -5.45
N LEU A 82 -0.52 -9.66 -4.94
CA LEU A 82 -1.00 -10.33 -3.73
C LEU A 82 -1.06 -11.86 -3.89
N ARG A 83 -1.20 -12.37 -5.13
CA ARG A 83 -1.20 -13.82 -5.41
C ARG A 83 0.16 -14.51 -5.29
N ASP A 84 1.24 -13.74 -5.18
CA ASP A 84 2.54 -14.29 -4.83
C ASP A 84 2.54 -14.85 -3.39
N LEU A 85 1.59 -14.39 -2.57
CA LEU A 85 1.16 -15.09 -1.37
C LEU A 85 0.02 -16.04 -1.75
N ASP A 86 0.16 -17.33 -1.42
CA ASP A 86 -0.89 -18.30 -1.68
C ASP A 86 -2.18 -18.01 -0.86
N GLU A 87 -3.22 -18.81 -1.09
CA GLU A 87 -4.50 -18.63 -0.39
C GLU A 87 -4.39 -18.82 1.13
N GLY A 88 -3.49 -19.70 1.59
CA GLY A 88 -3.29 -19.94 3.02
C GLY A 88 -2.62 -18.75 3.71
N CYS A 89 -1.67 -18.12 3.03
CA CYS A 89 -1.01 -16.90 3.50
C CYS A 89 -1.95 -15.70 3.51
N ARG A 90 -2.91 -15.63 2.57
CA ARG A 90 -3.93 -14.55 2.51
C ARG A 90 -5.15 -14.80 3.39
N SER A 91 -5.24 -15.96 4.05
CA SER A 91 -6.32 -16.34 4.95
C SER A 91 -6.01 -15.94 6.39
N ARG A 92 -7.00 -15.34 7.08
CA ARG A 92 -6.95 -14.96 8.50
C ARG A 92 -5.78 -14.07 8.90
N VAL A 93 -5.31 -13.23 7.98
CA VAL A 93 -4.24 -12.26 8.24
C VAL A 93 -4.78 -11.16 9.14
N GLN A 94 -4.03 -10.81 10.18
CA GLN A 94 -4.31 -9.70 11.07
C GLN A 94 -3.46 -8.48 10.73
N TYR A 95 -2.19 -8.70 10.40
CA TYR A 95 -1.23 -7.67 10.07
C TYR A 95 -0.48 -8.09 8.82
N LEU A 96 -0.52 -7.27 7.78
CA LEU A 96 0.20 -7.51 6.53
C LEU A 96 1.04 -6.28 6.18
N ASP A 97 2.35 -6.43 6.26
CA ASP A 97 3.30 -5.41 5.82
C ASP A 97 4.03 -5.87 4.56
N LEU A 98 3.64 -5.26 3.45
CA LEU A 98 4.19 -5.44 2.11
C LEU A 98 4.87 -4.16 1.61
N LYS A 99 5.29 -3.26 2.52
CA LYS A 99 6.01 -2.05 2.11
C LYS A 99 7.29 -2.36 1.34
N LEU A 100 7.72 -1.45 0.48
CA LEU A 100 8.98 -1.62 -0.27
C LEU A 100 9.02 -2.93 -1.10
N ASN A 101 7.88 -3.34 -1.66
CA ASN A 101 7.82 -4.42 -2.64
C ASN A 101 7.67 -3.83 -4.05
N GLU A 102 7.32 -4.65 -5.03
CA GLU A 102 7.23 -4.29 -6.44
C GLU A 102 5.78 -4.46 -6.95
N ILE A 103 4.79 -4.27 -6.06
CA ILE A 103 3.38 -4.47 -6.38
C ILE A 103 2.87 -3.37 -7.31
N ASP A 104 2.22 -3.75 -8.39
CA ASP A 104 1.72 -2.84 -9.43
C ASP A 104 0.20 -2.61 -9.36
N THR A 105 -0.55 -3.59 -8.86
CA THR A 105 -2.00 -3.57 -8.75
C THR A 105 -2.46 -4.28 -7.49
N VAL A 106 -3.59 -3.84 -6.94
CA VAL A 106 -4.19 -4.47 -5.76
C VAL A 106 -5.62 -4.87 -6.08
N ASN A 107 -5.97 -6.13 -5.79
CA ASN A 107 -7.35 -6.58 -5.81
C ASN A 107 -7.76 -6.98 -4.39
N PHE A 108 -8.58 -6.18 -3.71
CA PHE A 108 -9.01 -6.46 -2.34
C PHE A 108 -9.73 -7.80 -2.21
N ALA A 109 -10.38 -8.29 -3.27
CA ALA A 109 -11.02 -9.62 -3.28
C ALA A 109 -10.01 -10.76 -3.01
N GLU A 110 -8.73 -10.55 -3.30
CA GLU A 110 -7.68 -11.54 -3.02
C GLU A 110 -7.37 -11.66 -1.52
N LEU A 111 -7.75 -10.66 -0.71
CA LEU A 111 -7.68 -10.67 0.74
C LEU A 111 -9.04 -10.97 1.41
N ALA A 112 -10.03 -11.46 0.66
CA ALA A 112 -11.36 -11.77 1.20
C ALA A 112 -11.30 -12.80 2.34
N GLY A 113 -10.36 -13.75 2.31
CA GLY A 113 -10.11 -14.70 3.41
C GLY A 113 -9.64 -14.04 4.72
N SER A 114 -9.39 -12.73 4.72
CA SER A 114 -9.00 -11.93 5.87
C SER A 114 -9.99 -10.80 6.21
N SER A 115 -11.21 -10.81 5.64
CA SER A 115 -12.23 -9.77 5.87
C SER A 115 -12.51 -9.50 7.35
N ASP A 116 -12.53 -10.56 8.17
CA ASP A 116 -12.89 -10.51 9.59
C ASP A 116 -11.67 -10.44 10.54
N THR A 117 -10.46 -10.41 9.98
CA THR A 117 -9.22 -10.47 10.76
C THR A 117 -8.26 -9.34 10.48
N LEU A 118 -8.24 -8.80 9.26
CA LEU A 118 -7.25 -7.81 8.84
C LEU A 118 -7.45 -6.50 9.59
N GLU A 119 -6.44 -6.11 10.35
CA GLU A 119 -6.41 -4.86 11.14
C GLU A 119 -5.46 -3.85 10.51
N HIS A 120 -4.36 -4.31 9.92
CA HIS A 120 -3.32 -3.45 9.35
C HIS A 120 -2.88 -3.95 7.99
N LEU A 121 -2.96 -3.08 6.99
CA LEU A 121 -2.45 -3.32 5.64
C LEU A 121 -1.48 -2.20 5.26
N ASN A 122 -0.19 -2.53 5.14
CA ASN A 122 0.83 -1.60 4.69
C ASN A 122 1.32 -2.00 3.29
N LEU A 123 1.11 -1.11 2.33
CA LEU A 123 1.49 -1.23 0.92
C LEU A 123 2.31 0.00 0.47
N GLN A 124 2.88 0.77 1.40
CA GLN A 124 3.66 1.96 1.08
C GLN A 124 4.89 1.64 0.22
N TYR A 125 5.33 2.58 -0.61
CA TYR A 125 6.52 2.43 -1.47
C TYR A 125 6.49 1.18 -2.36
N ASN A 126 5.33 0.95 -2.98
CA ASN A 126 5.18 0.03 -4.10
C ASN A 126 5.00 0.83 -5.40
N PHE A 127 4.53 0.18 -6.47
CA PHE A 127 4.27 0.81 -7.76
C PHE A 127 2.79 0.78 -8.14
N ILE A 128 1.91 0.78 -7.13
CA ILE A 128 0.49 0.49 -7.31
C ILE A 128 -0.18 1.60 -8.10
N TYR A 129 -0.65 1.30 -9.32
CA TYR A 129 -1.35 2.26 -10.18
C TYR A 129 -2.86 2.06 -10.20
N ASP A 130 -3.35 0.87 -9.83
CA ASP A 130 -4.77 0.52 -9.79
C ASP A 130 -5.12 -0.32 -8.55
N VAL A 131 -6.30 -0.05 -7.99
CA VAL A 131 -6.89 -0.83 -6.89
C VAL A 131 -8.30 -1.22 -7.33
N LYS A 132 -8.68 -2.47 -7.11
CA LYS A 132 -10.01 -2.99 -7.45
C LYS A 132 -10.53 -3.95 -6.38
N GLY A 133 -11.78 -4.36 -6.56
CA GLY A 133 -12.46 -5.30 -5.67
C GLY A 133 -13.16 -4.62 -4.51
N GLN A 134 -14.25 -5.23 -4.07
CA GLN A 134 -15.07 -4.75 -2.96
C GLN A 134 -15.08 -5.83 -1.89
N VAL A 135 -14.55 -5.51 -0.72
CA VAL A 135 -14.52 -6.41 0.45
C VAL A 135 -14.83 -5.60 1.69
N VAL A 136 -15.74 -6.07 2.54
CA VAL A 136 -15.98 -5.42 3.83
C VAL A 136 -14.91 -5.89 4.80
N PHE A 137 -13.86 -5.09 5.00
CA PHE A 137 -12.87 -5.37 6.04
C PHE A 137 -13.37 -4.88 7.41
N ALA A 138 -14.04 -5.76 8.14
CA ALA A 138 -14.76 -5.43 9.37
C ALA A 138 -13.86 -4.91 10.51
N LYS A 139 -12.56 -5.22 10.47
CA LYS A 139 -11.59 -4.86 11.52
C LYS A 139 -10.44 -3.97 11.04
N LEU A 140 -10.45 -3.51 9.79
CA LEU A 140 -9.33 -2.75 9.27
C LEU A 140 -9.23 -1.41 9.99
N LYS A 141 -8.09 -1.18 10.64
CA LYS A 141 -7.78 0.05 11.39
C LYS A 141 -6.88 0.97 10.57
N THR A 142 -5.90 0.41 9.86
CA THR A 142 -4.91 1.19 9.12
C THR A 142 -4.72 0.68 7.70
N LEU A 143 -4.78 1.59 6.72
CA LEU A 143 -4.43 1.32 5.33
C LEU A 143 -3.38 2.32 4.85
N ASP A 144 -2.18 1.85 4.56
CA ASP A 144 -1.11 2.68 3.99
C ASP A 144 -0.87 2.33 2.53
N LEU A 145 -1.18 3.28 1.65
CA LEU A 145 -0.90 3.25 0.21
C LEU A 145 0.00 4.42 -0.19
N SER A 146 0.70 5.03 0.76
CA SER A 146 1.57 6.17 0.47
C SER A 146 2.73 5.81 -0.46
N SER A 147 3.18 6.79 -1.25
CA SER A 147 4.28 6.62 -2.20
C SER A 147 4.01 5.47 -3.20
N ASN A 148 2.88 5.56 -3.89
CA ASN A 148 2.46 4.68 -4.98
C ASN A 148 2.13 5.52 -6.23
N LYS A 149 1.46 4.94 -7.22
CA LYS A 149 1.17 5.59 -8.51
C LYS A 149 -0.33 5.72 -8.79
N LEU A 150 -1.17 5.67 -7.76
CA LEU A 150 -2.63 5.73 -7.91
C LEU A 150 -3.06 7.04 -8.56
N ALA A 151 -3.93 6.97 -9.56
CA ALA A 151 -4.50 8.14 -10.21
C ALA A 151 -5.94 8.46 -9.77
N PHE A 152 -6.65 7.45 -9.24
CA PHE A 152 -8.04 7.54 -8.84
C PHE A 152 -8.23 6.86 -7.49
N MET A 153 -8.92 7.53 -6.58
CA MET A 153 -9.42 6.94 -5.34
C MET A 153 -10.87 6.54 -5.58
N GLY A 154 -11.08 5.34 -6.12
CA GLY A 154 -12.35 4.88 -6.64
C GLY A 154 -13.28 4.21 -5.64
N PRO A 155 -14.40 3.63 -6.13
CA PRO A 155 -15.39 2.95 -5.30
C PRO A 155 -14.80 1.86 -4.39
N GLU A 156 -13.74 1.18 -4.81
CA GLU A 156 -13.02 0.11 -4.09
C GLU A 156 -12.58 0.52 -2.68
N PHE A 157 -12.34 1.82 -2.46
CA PHE A 157 -11.97 2.36 -1.14
C PHE A 157 -13.12 2.34 -0.12
N GLN A 158 -14.36 2.03 -0.56
CA GLN A 158 -15.44 1.73 0.37
C GLN A 158 -15.13 0.49 1.23
N SER A 159 -14.25 -0.41 0.74
CA SER A 159 -13.68 -1.53 1.49
C SER A 159 -12.94 -1.10 2.76
N ALA A 160 -12.38 0.12 2.76
CA ALA A 160 -11.62 0.72 3.86
C ALA A 160 -12.40 1.84 4.58
N ALA A 161 -13.72 1.90 4.46
CA ALA A 161 -14.54 2.93 5.09
C ALA A 161 -14.47 2.96 6.63
N GLY A 162 -14.15 1.82 7.25
CA GLY A 162 -14.10 1.63 8.71
C GLY A 162 -12.79 2.04 9.38
N VAL A 163 -11.76 2.44 8.61
CA VAL A 163 -10.41 2.69 9.12
C VAL A 163 -10.33 3.91 10.06
N THR A 164 -9.37 3.86 10.97
CA THR A 164 -8.95 4.98 11.80
C THR A 164 -7.88 5.82 11.13
N TRP A 165 -7.02 5.17 10.34
CA TRP A 165 -5.87 5.79 9.67
C TRP A 165 -5.81 5.35 8.21
N ILE A 166 -5.74 6.31 7.29
CA ILE A 166 -5.50 6.05 5.88
C ILE A 166 -4.57 7.10 5.28
N SER A 167 -3.62 6.63 4.48
CA SER A 167 -2.73 7.49 3.72
C SER A 167 -2.65 7.04 2.26
N LEU A 168 -2.92 7.98 1.36
CA LEU A 168 -2.58 7.90 -0.06
C LEU A 168 -1.60 9.03 -0.42
N ARG A 169 -0.80 9.48 0.57
CA ARG A 169 0.21 10.52 0.39
C ARG A 169 1.16 10.17 -0.76
N ASN A 170 1.63 11.17 -1.50
CA ASN A 170 2.61 11.03 -2.58
C ASN A 170 2.17 9.95 -3.60
N ASN A 171 0.90 9.97 -3.97
CA ASN A 171 0.41 9.26 -5.13
C ASN A 171 0.32 10.23 -6.30
N LYS A 172 -0.38 9.82 -7.35
CA LYS A 172 -0.66 10.64 -8.51
C LYS A 172 -2.17 10.91 -8.58
N LEU A 173 -2.89 10.99 -7.47
CA LEU A 173 -4.34 11.11 -7.47
C LEU A 173 -4.79 12.41 -8.13
N VAL A 174 -5.82 12.29 -8.99
CA VAL A 174 -6.49 13.42 -9.63
C VAL A 174 -7.96 13.48 -9.22
N LEU A 175 -8.60 12.30 -9.11
CA LEU A 175 -10.02 12.16 -8.79
C LEU A 175 -10.24 11.31 -7.54
N ILE A 176 -11.37 11.57 -6.89
CA ILE A 176 -11.92 10.83 -5.76
C ILE A 176 -13.38 10.52 -6.06
N GLU A 177 -13.79 9.26 -5.88
CA GLU A 177 -15.17 8.84 -6.01
C GLU A 177 -16.07 9.53 -4.96
N LYS A 178 -17.02 10.33 -5.44
CA LYS A 178 -17.94 11.11 -4.58
C LYS A 178 -18.90 10.24 -3.78
N ALA A 179 -19.10 8.98 -4.18
CA ALA A 179 -19.94 8.03 -3.45
C ALA A 179 -19.29 7.52 -2.15
N LEU A 180 -17.97 7.66 -1.98
CA LEU A 180 -17.26 7.17 -0.81
C LEU A 180 -17.79 7.78 0.50
N ARG A 181 -17.97 6.93 1.51
CA ARG A 181 -18.35 7.32 2.88
C ARG A 181 -17.41 6.70 3.89
N PHE A 182 -16.80 7.54 4.70
CA PHE A 182 -15.95 7.11 5.82
C PHE A 182 -16.71 7.15 7.14
N SER A 183 -16.36 6.22 8.02
CA SER A 183 -16.95 6.10 9.35
C SER A 183 -16.50 7.22 10.29
N GLN A 184 -17.15 7.29 11.45
CA GLN A 184 -16.74 8.18 12.55
C GLN A 184 -15.47 7.69 13.29
N ASN A 185 -14.89 6.56 12.90
CA ASN A 185 -13.64 6.08 13.49
C ASN A 185 -12.42 6.77 12.87
N LEU A 186 -12.59 7.45 11.73
CA LEU A 186 -11.50 8.08 11.01
C LEU A 186 -10.92 9.27 11.81
N GLU A 187 -9.62 9.20 12.05
CA GLU A 187 -8.82 10.19 12.82
C GLU A 187 -7.61 10.70 12.05
N HIS A 188 -7.15 9.95 11.03
CA HIS A 188 -6.05 10.35 10.18
C HIS A 188 -6.37 10.09 8.72
N PHE A 189 -6.28 11.15 7.92
CA PHE A 189 -6.57 11.11 6.48
C PHE A 189 -5.53 11.96 5.77
N ASP A 190 -4.56 11.31 5.11
CA ASP A 190 -3.45 11.99 4.44
C ASP A 190 -3.49 11.73 2.93
N LEU A 191 -3.81 12.79 2.18
CA LEU A 191 -3.78 12.81 0.72
C LEU A 191 -2.72 13.78 0.17
N ARG A 192 -1.76 14.21 0.99
CA ARG A 192 -0.78 15.21 0.55
C ARG A 192 0.07 14.74 -0.62
N GLY A 193 0.60 15.67 -1.40
CA GLY A 193 1.50 15.36 -2.52
C GLY A 193 0.80 14.65 -3.67
N ASN A 194 -0.46 15.00 -3.93
CA ASN A 194 -1.24 14.57 -5.09
C ASN A 194 -1.59 15.77 -5.99
N GLY A 195 -2.22 15.52 -7.14
CA GLY A 195 -2.55 16.56 -8.13
C GLY A 195 -4.05 16.61 -8.39
N PHE A 196 -4.83 17.01 -7.38
CA PHE A 196 -6.29 16.91 -7.43
C PHE A 196 -6.94 17.91 -8.38
N HIS A 197 -8.04 17.48 -9.02
CA HIS A 197 -9.01 18.40 -9.58
C HIS A 197 -9.88 19.01 -8.46
N CYS A 198 -9.97 20.35 -8.36
CA CYS A 198 -10.71 20.98 -7.27
C CYS A 198 -12.19 20.54 -7.18
N GLY A 199 -12.84 20.27 -8.31
CA GLY A 199 -14.22 19.74 -8.32
C GLY A 199 -14.38 18.40 -7.60
N THR A 200 -13.38 17.52 -7.66
CA THR A 200 -13.45 16.21 -7.00
C THR A 200 -13.42 16.34 -5.48
N LEU A 201 -12.59 17.25 -4.96
CA LEU A 201 -12.48 17.50 -3.52
C LEU A 201 -13.78 18.11 -3.00
N ARG A 202 -14.35 19.07 -3.76
CA ARG A 202 -15.64 19.68 -3.46
C ARG A 202 -16.75 18.65 -3.36
N ASP A 203 -16.87 17.79 -4.38
CA ASP A 203 -17.90 16.76 -4.44
C ASP A 203 -17.75 15.74 -3.29
N PHE A 204 -16.53 15.27 -3.03
CA PHE A 204 -16.25 14.33 -1.96
C PHE A 204 -16.54 14.92 -0.58
N PHE A 205 -16.00 16.10 -0.26
CA PHE A 205 -16.17 16.72 1.05
C PHE A 205 -17.58 17.25 1.31
N SER A 206 -18.34 17.60 0.26
CA SER A 206 -19.75 18.00 0.41
C SER A 206 -20.58 16.95 1.15
N LYS A 207 -20.22 15.66 0.99
CA LYS A 207 -20.89 14.51 1.63
C LYS A 207 -20.07 13.89 2.76
N ASN A 208 -18.85 14.38 3.00
CA ASN A 208 -17.89 13.90 3.99
C ASN A 208 -17.30 15.08 4.80
N GLN A 209 -18.15 15.98 5.29
CA GLN A 209 -17.72 17.22 5.97
C GLN A 209 -16.78 16.95 7.15
N ARG A 210 -17.03 15.90 7.93
CA ARG A 210 -16.13 15.48 9.02
C ARG A 210 -14.73 15.15 8.51
N VAL A 211 -14.62 14.46 7.37
CA VAL A 211 -13.33 14.06 6.78
C VAL A 211 -12.51 15.28 6.40
N GLN A 212 -13.14 16.37 5.96
CA GLN A 212 -12.44 17.63 5.67
C GLN A 212 -11.75 18.20 6.93
N THR A 213 -12.41 18.15 8.08
CA THR A 213 -11.81 18.58 9.36
C THR A 213 -10.67 17.66 9.79
N VAL A 214 -10.87 16.34 9.66
CA VAL A 214 -9.84 15.34 9.97
C VAL A 214 -8.61 15.51 9.07
N ALA A 215 -8.81 15.79 7.78
CA ALA A 215 -7.76 16.08 6.83
C ALA A 215 -6.95 17.31 7.28
N LYS A 216 -7.61 18.41 7.65
CA LYS A 216 -6.95 19.63 8.15
C LYS A 216 -6.13 19.37 9.42
N GLN A 217 -6.70 18.62 10.37
CA GLN A 217 -5.99 18.21 11.59
C GLN A 217 -4.78 17.32 11.28
N THR A 218 -4.92 16.42 10.29
CA THR A 218 -3.85 15.53 9.85
C THR A 218 -2.69 16.34 9.27
N VAL A 219 -2.96 17.27 8.35
CA VAL A 219 -1.93 18.13 7.76
C VAL A 219 -1.25 18.99 8.83
N LYS A 220 -2.03 19.59 9.73
CA LYS A 220 -1.51 20.36 10.88
C LYS A 220 -0.60 19.56 11.78
N LYS A 221 -1.00 18.34 12.13
CA LYS A 221 -0.18 17.45 12.96
C LYS A 221 1.15 17.08 12.31
N LEU A 222 1.16 16.91 10.98
CA LEU A 222 2.33 16.41 10.24
C LEU A 222 3.27 17.51 9.76
N THR A 223 2.78 18.74 9.57
CA THR A 223 3.55 19.85 8.97
C THR A 223 3.64 21.09 9.86
N GLY A 224 2.81 21.17 10.91
CA GLY A 224 2.61 22.40 11.69
C GLY A 224 1.69 23.42 11.02
N GLN A 225 1.34 23.25 9.74
CA GLN A 225 0.48 24.15 8.98
C GLN A 225 -0.89 23.53 8.70
N ASN A 226 -1.92 24.36 8.55
CA ASN A 226 -3.29 23.87 8.34
C ASN A 226 -3.49 23.20 6.96
N ASP A 227 -2.70 23.60 5.99
CA ASP A 227 -2.86 23.27 4.58
C ASP A 227 -1.49 22.79 4.05
N GLU A 228 -1.50 21.98 3.00
CA GLU A 228 -0.26 21.46 2.43
C GLU A 228 0.45 22.53 1.58
N GLU A 229 1.78 22.42 1.50
CA GLU A 229 2.58 23.27 0.64
C GLU A 229 2.52 22.76 -0.80
N CYS A 230 1.96 23.57 -1.71
CA CYS A 230 1.85 23.21 -3.12
C CYS A 230 3.21 23.26 -3.82
N THR A 231 3.48 22.28 -4.67
CA THR A 231 4.70 22.24 -5.48
C THR A 231 4.78 23.40 -6.47
N VAL A 232 3.63 23.88 -6.95
CA VAL A 232 3.51 25.06 -7.81
C VAL A 232 2.76 26.15 -7.04
N PRO A 233 3.36 27.33 -6.81
CA PRO A 233 2.75 28.40 -6.00
C PRO A 233 1.43 28.97 -6.54
N THR A 234 1.14 28.75 -7.82
CA THR A 234 -0.11 29.22 -8.46
C THR A 234 -1.29 28.30 -8.22
N LEU A 235 -1.07 27.11 -7.65
CA LEU A 235 -2.14 26.19 -7.31
C LEU A 235 -2.96 26.73 -6.12
N GLY A 236 -4.26 26.52 -6.20
CA GLY A 236 -5.17 26.80 -5.09
C GLY A 236 -5.30 25.60 -4.15
N HIS A 237 -6.20 25.74 -3.17
CA HIS A 237 -6.56 24.67 -2.25
C HIS A 237 -8.06 24.47 -2.21
N TYR A 238 -8.48 23.23 -1.93
CA TYR A 238 -9.83 22.96 -1.44
C TYR A 238 -9.73 22.17 -0.14
N GLY A 239 -10.09 22.82 0.97
CA GLY A 239 -9.73 22.31 2.29
C GLY A 239 -8.20 22.36 2.46
N PRO A 240 -7.57 21.32 3.02
CA PRO A 240 -6.14 21.33 3.32
C PRO A 240 -5.24 20.87 2.16
N TYR A 241 -5.82 20.53 1.00
CA TYR A 241 -5.07 19.94 -0.13
C TYR A 241 -5.04 20.90 -1.33
N CYS A 242 -3.90 20.89 -2.02
CA CYS A 242 -3.68 21.58 -3.28
C CYS A 242 -4.55 20.99 -4.38
N CYS A 243 -5.07 21.85 -5.24
CA CYS A 243 -5.87 21.44 -6.37
C CYS A 243 -5.82 22.45 -7.53
N GLU A 244 -6.23 21.98 -8.70
CA GLU A 244 -6.36 22.78 -9.92
C GLU A 244 -7.71 22.53 -10.60
N ASP A 245 -8.27 23.54 -11.25
CA ASP A 245 -9.43 23.38 -12.12
C ASP A 245 -9.01 22.87 -13.50
N LEU A 246 -8.74 21.56 -13.56
CA LEU A 246 -8.34 20.85 -14.78
C LEU A 246 -9.51 20.76 -15.79
N PRO A 247 -9.33 21.18 -17.07
CA PRO A 247 -10.35 21.05 -18.10
C PRO A 247 -10.67 19.59 -18.44
N ALA A 248 -9.67 18.72 -18.46
CA ALA A 248 -9.82 17.31 -18.78
C ALA A 248 -8.82 16.43 -17.99
N PRO A 249 -9.07 16.17 -16.69
CA PRO A 249 -8.10 15.58 -15.75
C PRO A 249 -7.46 14.24 -16.18
N PHE A 250 -8.20 13.39 -16.91
CA PHE A 250 -7.65 12.14 -17.46
C PHE A 250 -7.01 12.31 -18.84
N ALA A 251 -7.61 13.13 -19.70
CA ALA A 251 -7.13 13.31 -21.06
C ALA A 251 -5.78 14.01 -21.05
N ASP A 252 -5.57 15.03 -20.21
CA ASP A 252 -4.31 15.78 -20.15
C ASP A 252 -3.13 14.89 -19.73
N ARG A 253 -3.36 13.97 -18.79
CA ARG A 253 -2.36 12.97 -18.39
C ARG A 253 -2.11 11.91 -19.46
N LEU A 254 -3.17 11.38 -20.07
CA LEU A 254 -3.04 10.40 -21.14
C LEU A 254 -2.35 11.01 -22.37
N ILE A 255 -2.65 12.27 -22.69
CA ILE A 255 -2.00 13.05 -23.74
C ILE A 255 -0.52 13.24 -23.41
N ALA A 256 -0.16 13.59 -22.18
CA ALA A 256 1.24 13.70 -21.77
C ALA A 256 2.00 12.37 -21.91
N LEU A 257 1.37 11.25 -21.55
CA LEU A 257 1.95 9.91 -21.74
C LEU A 257 2.08 9.55 -23.22
N LYS A 258 1.02 9.77 -24.02
CA LYS A 258 1.01 9.49 -25.46
C LYS A 258 2.00 10.36 -26.25
N ARG A 259 2.20 11.62 -25.83
CA ARG A 259 3.23 12.50 -26.41
C ARG A 259 4.64 11.94 -26.24
N LYS A 260 4.92 11.26 -25.12
CA LYS A 260 6.22 10.59 -24.89
C LYS A 260 6.37 9.33 -25.73
N GLU A 261 5.30 8.54 -25.85
CA GLU A 261 5.29 7.32 -26.67
C GLU A 261 5.49 7.62 -28.17
N HIS A 262 4.94 8.73 -28.67
CA HIS A 262 4.97 9.11 -30.08
C HIS A 262 6.01 10.20 -30.41
N ALA A 263 6.92 10.53 -29.50
CA ALA A 263 7.97 11.52 -29.75
C ALA A 263 8.98 10.99 -30.79
N LEU A 264 9.25 11.77 -31.85
CA LEU A 264 10.20 11.42 -32.91
C LEU A 264 11.67 11.31 -32.43
N LEU A 265 11.99 11.87 -31.26
CA LEU A 265 13.32 11.85 -30.67
C LEU A 265 13.30 11.05 -29.37
N SER A 266 14.10 9.99 -29.30
CA SER A 266 14.32 9.20 -28.09
C SER A 266 15.22 9.97 -27.12
N GLY A 267 14.70 10.98 -26.45
CA GLY A 267 15.50 11.72 -25.47
C GLY A 267 15.03 13.12 -25.21
N GLN A 268 13.96 13.24 -24.42
CA GLN A 268 13.75 14.28 -23.42
C GLN A 268 12.43 13.96 -22.70
N GLY A 269 12.47 13.02 -21.75
CA GLY A 269 11.69 13.29 -20.54
C GLY A 269 12.18 14.64 -20.04
N SER A 270 11.28 15.55 -19.67
CA SER A 270 11.73 16.87 -19.22
C SER A 270 12.76 16.65 -18.11
N GLU A 271 13.83 17.45 -18.06
CA GLU A 271 14.85 17.36 -17.01
C GLU A 271 14.22 17.31 -15.62
N THR A 272 13.07 17.98 -15.48
CA THR A 272 12.16 17.95 -14.34
C THR A 272 11.62 16.55 -14.00
N GLU A 273 11.18 15.77 -14.99
CA GLU A 273 10.67 14.40 -14.79
C GLU A 273 11.78 13.42 -14.40
N ARG A 274 12.98 13.59 -14.96
CA ARG A 274 14.15 12.79 -14.56
C ARG A 274 14.52 13.06 -13.11
N LEU A 275 14.54 14.34 -12.72
CA LEU A 275 14.81 14.75 -11.34
C LEU A 275 13.73 14.25 -10.37
N GLU A 276 12.45 14.27 -10.77
CA GLU A 276 11.35 13.70 -9.98
C GLU A 276 11.54 12.18 -9.80
N CYS A 277 11.83 11.46 -10.89
CA CYS A 277 12.09 10.01 -10.84
C CYS A 277 13.30 9.66 -9.97
N GLU A 278 14.40 10.40 -10.08
CA GLU A 278 15.60 10.20 -9.25
C GLU A 278 15.31 10.43 -7.77
N ARG A 279 14.54 11.48 -7.43
CA ARG A 279 14.12 11.73 -6.04
C ARG A 279 13.20 10.63 -5.51
N GLU A 280 12.25 10.15 -6.30
CA GLU A 280 11.37 9.03 -5.93
C GLU A 280 12.19 7.74 -5.68
N ASN A 281 13.16 7.45 -6.55
CA ASN A 281 14.04 6.29 -6.39
C ASN A 281 14.94 6.41 -5.15
N GLN A 282 15.51 7.60 -4.89
CA GLN A 282 16.28 7.85 -3.67
C GLN A 282 15.43 7.75 -2.41
N ALA A 283 14.17 8.21 -2.44
CA ALA A 283 13.24 8.09 -1.32
C ALA A 283 12.92 6.63 -0.99
N ARG A 284 12.85 5.75 -2.01
CA ARG A 284 12.65 4.30 -1.83
C ARG A 284 13.88 3.58 -1.26
N GLN A 285 15.08 4.13 -1.47
CA GLN A 285 16.35 3.55 -1.00
C GLN A 285 16.70 3.91 0.46
N ARG A 286 16.02 4.90 1.05
CA ARG A 286 16.22 5.35 2.43
C ARG A 286 15.29 4.62 3.39
#